data_AF-A0A536HW15-F1
#
_entry.id   AF-A0A536HW15-F1
#
_cell.length_a   1.000
_cell.length_b   1.000
_cell.length_c   1.000
_cell.angle_alpha   90.00
_cell.angle_beta   90.00
_cell.angle_gamma   90.00
#
_symmetry.space_group_name_H-M   'P 1'
#
loop_
_entity.id
_entity.type
_entity.pdbx_description
1 polymer ?
#
loop_
_entity_poly.entity_id
_entity_poly.type
_entity_poly.pdbx_seq_one_letter_code
_entity_poly.pdbx_strand_id
1 'polypeptide(L)' 'MGRYIVRRLLQALPLLFAISVASFAILKATPGGPLAAYEGNPSFTEDDRLRLEHAFGLDRPLPIQ' A
#
# COMPACT_ATOMS: atom_id res chain seq x y z
N MET A 1 -29.44 -11.70 15.60
CA MET A 1 -27.99 -11.84 15.32
C MET A 1 -27.55 -11.17 14.00
N GLY A 2 -28.20 -11.43 12.85
CA GLY A 2 -27.80 -10.83 11.56
C GLY A 2 -27.72 -9.29 11.52
N ARG A 3 -28.72 -8.60 12.10
CA ARG A 3 -28.72 -7.11 12.19
C ARG A 3 -27.55 -6.54 13.00
N TYR A 4 -27.08 -7.28 14.02
CA TYR A 4 -25.90 -6.89 14.82
C TYR A 4 -24.61 -7.03 14.01
N ILE A 5 -24.48 -8.15 13.27
CA ILE A 5 -23.32 -8.40 12.39
C ILE A 5 -23.24 -7.34 11.29
N VAL A 6 -24.34 -7.04 10.60
CA VAL A 6 -24.38 -6.01 9.55
C VAL A 6 -23.98 -4.64 10.08
N ARG A 7 -24.52 -4.22 11.23
CA ARG A 7 -24.15 -2.96 11.86
C ARG A 7 -22.66 -2.91 12.23
N ARG A 8 -22.09 -4.02 12.71
CA ARG A 8 -20.66 -4.12 13.06
C ARG A 8 -19.76 -4.06 11.83
N LEU A 9 -20.16 -4.70 10.72
CA LEU A 9 -19.43 -4.63 9.45
C LEU A 9 -19.48 -3.22 8.84
N LEU A 10 -20.64 -2.56 8.89
CA LEU A 10 -20.79 -1.18 8.42
C LEU A 10 -19.95 -0.19 9.23
N GLN A 11 -19.72 -0.45 10.53
CA GLN A 11 -18.83 0.35 11.36
C GLN A 11 -17.35 0.00 11.16
N ALA A 12 -17.04 -1.27 10.86
CA ALA A 12 -15.69 -1.71 10.56
C ALA A 12 -15.20 -1.18 9.20
N LEU A 13 -16.09 -1.05 8.21
CA LEU A 13 -15.74 -0.56 6.88
C LEU A 13 -15.00 0.79 6.89
N PRO A 14 -15.52 1.87 7.50
CA PRO A 14 -14.83 3.16 7.54
C PRO A 14 -13.54 3.11 8.36
N LEU A 15 -13.49 2.30 9.42
CA LEU A 15 -12.28 2.12 10.22
C LEU A 15 -11.18 1.44 9.40
N LEU A 16 -11.49 0.33 8.74
CA LEU A 16 -10.57 -0.39 7.87
C LEU A 16 -10.13 0.47 6.70
N PHE A 17 -11.05 1.23 6.11
CA PHE A 17 -10.74 2.17 5.05
C PHE A 17 -9.78 3.26 5.53
N ALA A 18 -10.03 3.87 6.69
CA ALA A 18 -9.15 4.88 7.27
C ALA A 18 -7.74 4.32 7.55
N ILE A 19 -7.65 3.10 8.12
CA ILE A 19 -6.37 2.43 8.36
C ILE A 19 -5.66 2.15 7.03
N SER A 20 -6.37 1.63 6.02
CA SER A 20 -5.80 1.36 4.70
C SER A 20 -5.23 2.61 4.05
N VAL A 21 -5.99 3.72 4.05
CA VAL A 21 -5.54 5.01 3.51
C VAL A 21 -4.35 5.54 4.30
N ALA A 22 -4.40 5.47 5.63
CA ALA A 22 -3.29 5.92 6.48
C ALA A 22 -2.02 5.11 6.24
N SER A 23 -2.10 3.78 6.17
CA SER A 23 -0.97 2.91 5.87
C SER A 23 -0.37 3.20 4.49
N PHE A 24 -1.21 3.37 3.47
CA PHE A 24 -0.75 3.72 2.13
C PHE A 24 -0.07 5.11 2.10
N ALA A 25 -0.66 6.09 2.79
CA ALA A 25 -0.10 7.43 2.91
C ALA A 25 1.27 7.43 3.61
N ILE A 26 1.42 6.67 4.71
CA ILE A 26 2.70 6.53 5.42
C ILE A 26 3.75 5.90 4.50
N LEU A 27 3.38 4.83 3.81
CA LEU A 27 4.29 4.10 2.93
C LEU A 27 4.74 4.95 1.73
N LYS A 28 3.85 5.78 1.18
CA LYS A 28 4.18 6.76 0.13
C LYS A 28 4.98 7.97 0.63
N ALA A 29 4.72 8.41 1.87
CA ALA A 29 5.43 9.53 2.48
C ALA A 29 6.85 9.16 2.93
N THR A 30 7.18 7.87 2.96
CA THR A 30 8.52 7.39 3.29
C THR A 30 9.49 7.80 2.16
N PRO A 31 10.62 8.46 2.46
CA PRO A 31 11.64 8.77 1.47
C PRO A 31 12.15 7.47 0.84
N GLY A 32 12.21 7.42 -0.50
CA GLY A 32 12.48 6.20 -1.28
C GLY A 32 11.24 5.37 -1.66
N GLY A 33 10.07 5.73 -1.14
CA GLY A 33 8.79 5.12 -1.48
C GLY A 33 8.64 3.66 -1.04
N PRO A 34 7.72 2.89 -1.67
CA PRO A 34 7.46 1.48 -1.35
C PRO A 34 8.70 0.58 -1.42
N LEU A 35 9.70 0.97 -2.22
CA LEU A 35 10.93 0.23 -2.45
C LEU A 35 12.10 0.77 -1.60
N ALA A 36 11.87 1.72 -0.70
CA ALA A 36 12.88 2.25 0.22
C ALA A 36 13.58 1.15 1.03
N ALA A 37 12.89 0.04 1.30
CA ALA A 37 13.45 -1.13 1.97
C ALA A 37 14.64 -1.76 1.21
N TYR A 38 14.75 -1.52 -0.09
CA TYR A 38 15.79 -2.05 -0.96
C TYR A 38 16.91 -1.04 -1.29
N GLU A 39 16.73 0.25 -0.96
CA GLU A 39 17.72 1.32 -1.27
C GLU A 39 19.09 1.10 -0.60
N GLY A 40 19.15 0.37 0.51
CA GLY A 40 20.39 0.03 1.19
C GLY A 40 21.11 -1.22 0.68
N ASN A 41 20.55 -1.93 -0.30
CA ASN A 41 21.12 -3.17 -0.81
C ASN A 41 22.03 -2.92 -2.04
N PRO A 42 23.35 -3.13 -1.94
CA PRO A 42 24.27 -2.91 -3.05
C PRO A 42 24.07 -3.88 -4.23
N SER A 43 23.31 -4.96 -4.06
CA SER A 43 22.94 -5.87 -5.17
C SER A 43 21.63 -5.47 -5.87
N PHE A 44 20.94 -4.43 -5.39
CA PHE A 44 19.68 -3.99 -5.96
C PHE A 44 19.95 -3.12 -7.19
N THR A 45 19.64 -3.66 -8.36
CA THR A 45 19.88 -2.96 -9.63
C THR A 45 18.65 -2.17 -10.08
N GLU A 46 18.83 -1.20 -10.98
CA GLU A 46 17.72 -0.47 -11.60
C GLU A 46 16.75 -1.40 -12.34
N ASP A 47 17.24 -2.47 -12.96
CA ASP A 47 16.38 -3.47 -13.60
C ASP A 47 15.51 -4.21 -12.58
N ASP A 48 16.04 -4.51 -11.39
CA ASP A 48 15.25 -5.07 -10.30
C ASP A 48 14.16 -4.10 -9.85
N ARG A 49 14.52 -2.80 -9.71
CA ARG A 49 13.57 -1.73 -9.37
C ARG A 49 12.41 -1.68 -10.37
N LEU A 50 12.69 -1.62 -11.66
CA LEU A 50 11.65 -1.56 -12.71
C LEU A 50 10.75 -2.79 -12.72
N ARG A 51 11.32 -3.99 -12.57
CA ARG A 51 10.53 -5.23 -12.47
C ARG A 51 9.62 -5.24 -11.25
N LEU A 52 10.12 -4.78 -10.10
CA LEU A 52 9.35 -4.70 -8.86
C LEU A 52 8.29 -3.61 -8.93
N GLU A 53 8.61 -2.44 -9.51
CA GLU A 53 7.63 -1.39 -9.77
C GLU A 53 6.48 -1.92 -10.60
N HIS A 54 6.76 -2.62 -11.70
CA HIS A 54 5.71 -3.20 -12.54
C HIS A 54 4.94 -4.32 -11.82
N ALA A 55 5.64 -5.20 -11.10
CA ALA A 55 5.03 -6.33 -10.38
C ALA A 55 4.10 -5.88 -9.24
N PHE A 56 4.47 -4.81 -8.54
CA PHE A 56 3.67 -4.19 -7.48
C PHE A 56 2.75 -3.08 -8.00
N GLY A 57 2.69 -2.85 -9.31
CA GLY A 57 1.87 -1.80 -9.93
C GLY A 57 2.25 -0.38 -9.52
N LEU A 58 3.50 -0.16 -9.09
CA LEU A 58 3.99 1.15 -8.66
C LEU A 58 4.16 2.15 -9.79
N ASP A 59 4.19 1.65 -11.02
CA ASP A 59 4.14 2.38 -12.28
C ASP A 59 2.72 2.85 -12.65
N ARG A 60 1.68 2.44 -11.92
CA ARG A 60 0.28 2.81 -12.16
C ARG A 60 -0.12 4.08 -11.41
N PRO A 61 -1.15 4.82 -11.89
CA PRO A 61 -1.65 5.98 -11.17
C PRO A 61 -2.24 5.57 -9.81
N LEU A 62 -2.08 6.44 -8.80
CA LEU A 62 -2.46 6.20 -7.40
C LEU A 62 -3.85 5.57 -7.17
N PRO A 63 -4.91 5.88 -7.93
CA PRO A 63 -6.21 5.24 -7.73
C PRO A 63 -6.26 3.74 -8.07
N ILE A 64 -5.26 3.22 -8.79
CA ILE A 64 -5.20 1.85 -9.32
C ILE A 64 -4.12 1.01 -8.60
N GLN A 65 -3.16 1.67 -7.94
CA GLN A 65 -2.02 1.08 -7.27
C GLN A 65 -2.38 0.39 -5.95
#